data_AF-A0A2X5R1R1-F1
#
_entry.id   AF-A0A2X5R1R1-F1
#
_cell.length_a   1.000
_cell.length_b   1.000
_cell.length_c   1.000
_cell.angle_alpha   90.00
_cell.angle_beta   90.00
_cell.angle_gamma   90.00
#
_symmetry.space_group_name_H-M   'P 1'
#
loop_
_entity.id
_entity.type
_entity.pdbx_description
1 polymer ?
#
loop_
_entity_poly.entity_id
_entity_poly.type
_entity_poly.pdbx_seq_one_letter_code
_entity_poly.pdbx_strand_id
1 'polypeptide(L)'
;MVVKDEGYIFRDLLSSLHKQIDFYVTFNYIPITKKNWGVVFETTIPRMDSIADIHRLQDGEVDYSKRKDVYKYLSLLSKDNCKFINTLSKSAFDIQNKMLSSYPEFSDAIKNKIRIKHPPQRINLFDKKINNSETLNFIFVGNDFYRKGGAEVILAFDSLISDGVISPRNINLNIVGDINKKTNYVLGGFQDNDDFFEGIEKIIIEMII
;
A
#
# COMPACT_ATOMS: atom_id res chain seq x y z
N MET A 1 6.86 6.60 -27.45
CA MET A 1 6.98 5.17 -27.11
C MET A 1 6.06 4.89 -25.94
N VAL A 2 5.03 4.07 -26.12
CA VAL A 2 4.17 3.65 -25.00
C VAL A 2 4.91 2.51 -24.31
N VAL A 3 5.48 2.78 -23.13
CA VAL A 3 6.01 1.73 -22.25
C VAL A 3 4.83 0.80 -21.94
N LYS A 4 4.97 -0.47 -22.29
CA LYS A 4 3.95 -1.49 -22.07
C LYS A 4 3.93 -1.78 -20.58
N ASP A 5 3.04 -1.14 -19.84
CA ASP A 5 2.81 -1.44 -18.43
C ASP A 5 2.21 -2.86 -18.37
N GLU A 6 3.04 -3.84 -18.05
CA GLU A 6 2.60 -5.23 -18.02
C GLU A 6 1.63 -5.45 -16.85
N GLY A 7 1.60 -4.59 -15.84
CA GLY A 7 0.87 -4.82 -14.60
C GLY A 7 1.40 -6.02 -13.83
N TYR A 8 0.86 -6.24 -12.64
CA TYR A 8 1.25 -7.34 -11.78
C TYR A 8 0.59 -8.62 -12.33
N ILE A 9 1.26 -9.36 -13.22
CA ILE A 9 0.77 -10.60 -13.84
C ILE A 9 1.54 -11.82 -13.32
N PHE A 10 0.81 -12.91 -13.05
CA PHE A 10 1.40 -14.24 -12.91
C PHE A 10 1.09 -15.07 -14.17
N ARG A 11 2.12 -15.57 -14.88
CA ARG A 11 1.95 -16.43 -16.06
C ARG A 11 2.34 -17.87 -15.75
N ASP A 12 1.38 -18.77 -15.87
CA ASP A 12 1.61 -20.21 -15.71
C ASP A 12 2.17 -20.82 -17.02
N LEU A 13 3.46 -20.57 -17.28
CA LEU A 13 4.14 -21.01 -18.50
C LEU A 13 4.38 -22.53 -18.57
N LEU A 14 4.26 -23.23 -17.43
CA LEU A 14 4.55 -24.66 -17.30
C LEU A 14 3.32 -25.46 -16.84
N SER A 15 2.12 -24.93 -17.08
CA SER A 15 0.85 -25.56 -16.69
C SER A 15 0.70 -27.03 -17.11
N SER A 16 1.35 -27.43 -18.21
CA SER A 16 1.40 -28.81 -18.71
C SER A 16 2.34 -29.73 -17.92
N LEU A 17 3.39 -29.18 -17.31
CA LEU A 17 4.37 -29.89 -16.48
C LEU A 17 3.93 -29.94 -15.01
N HIS A 18 3.23 -28.91 -14.54
CA HIS A 18 2.78 -28.81 -13.15
C HIS A 18 1.33 -29.31 -13.00
N LYS A 19 1.05 -30.53 -13.49
CA LYS A 19 -0.29 -31.13 -13.42
C LYS A 19 -0.83 -31.21 -11.99
N GLN A 20 0.06 -31.31 -11.01
CA GLN A 20 -0.22 -31.37 -9.57
C GLN A 20 -0.74 -30.08 -8.91
N ILE A 21 -0.72 -28.94 -9.61
CA ILE A 21 -1.24 -27.69 -9.04
C ILE A 21 -2.74 -27.58 -9.34
N ASP A 22 -3.54 -27.62 -8.28
CA ASP A 22 -5.01 -27.51 -8.36
C ASP A 22 -5.50 -26.06 -8.28
N PHE A 23 -4.77 -25.21 -7.54
CA PHE A 23 -5.21 -23.84 -7.23
C PHE A 23 -4.05 -22.86 -7.01
N TYR A 24 -4.19 -21.64 -7.52
CA TYR A 24 -3.26 -20.53 -7.24
C TYR A 24 -3.88 -19.47 -6.32
N VAL A 25 -3.12 -19.02 -5.31
CA VAL A 25 -3.46 -17.83 -4.53
C VAL A 25 -2.34 -16.81 -4.71
N THR A 26 -2.70 -15.59 -5.06
CA THR A 26 -1.76 -14.52 -5.38
C THR A 26 -2.06 -13.26 -4.58
N PHE A 27 -1.06 -12.38 -4.43
CA PHE A 27 -1.21 -11.07 -3.81
C PHE A 27 -0.89 -9.98 -4.84
N ASN A 28 -1.86 -9.12 -5.18
CA ASN A 28 -1.82 -8.13 -6.26
C ASN A 28 -1.64 -8.67 -7.69
N TYR A 29 -1.17 -9.91 -7.88
CA TYR A 29 -0.96 -10.50 -9.21
C TYR A 29 -2.22 -11.14 -9.78
N ILE A 30 -2.46 -10.99 -11.09
CA ILE A 30 -3.52 -11.71 -11.81
C ILE A 30 -2.93 -12.91 -12.54
N PRO A 31 -3.34 -14.15 -12.19
CA PRO A 31 -2.99 -15.35 -12.94
C PRO A 31 -3.59 -15.37 -14.36
N ILE A 32 -2.73 -15.56 -15.36
CA ILE A 32 -3.12 -15.97 -16.71
C ILE A 32 -2.99 -17.49 -16.78
N THR A 33 -4.06 -18.19 -16.41
CA THR A 33 -4.10 -19.66 -16.38
C THR A 33 -5.52 -20.17 -16.64
N LYS A 34 -5.63 -21.45 -16.99
CA LYS A 34 -6.89 -22.21 -17.02
C LYS A 34 -7.22 -22.86 -15.67
N LYS A 35 -6.23 -22.97 -14.77
CA LYS A 35 -6.41 -23.51 -13.41
C LYS A 35 -7.30 -22.59 -12.59
N ASN A 36 -7.85 -23.12 -11.50
CA ASN A 36 -8.60 -22.31 -10.54
C ASN A 36 -7.63 -21.39 -9.78
N TRP A 37 -8.09 -20.20 -9.44
CA TRP A 37 -7.27 -19.25 -8.71
C TRP A 37 -8.10 -18.26 -7.91
N GLY A 38 -7.44 -17.59 -6.97
CA GLY A 38 -7.96 -16.45 -6.25
C GLY A 38 -6.84 -15.44 -5.99
N VAL A 39 -7.24 -14.24 -5.62
CA VAL A 39 -6.31 -13.13 -5.46
C VAL A 39 -6.67 -12.31 -4.24
N VAL A 40 -5.65 -11.82 -3.54
CA VAL A 40 -5.74 -10.84 -2.46
C VAL A 40 -5.15 -9.53 -2.98
N PHE A 41 -5.76 -8.37 -2.71
CA PHE A 41 -5.21 -7.08 -3.13
C PHE A 41 -5.31 -5.99 -2.05
N GLU A 42 -4.38 -5.05 -2.10
CA GLU A 42 -4.23 -3.99 -1.07
C GLU A 42 -4.86 -2.64 -1.43
N THR A 43 -4.98 -2.32 -2.72
CA THR A 43 -5.53 -1.03 -3.19
C THR A 43 -6.51 -1.23 -4.34
N THR A 44 -6.04 -1.75 -5.47
CA THR A 44 -6.84 -2.01 -6.67
C THR A 44 -6.34 -3.26 -7.39
N ILE A 45 -7.24 -3.91 -8.13
CA ILE A 45 -6.91 -4.99 -9.05
C ILE A 45 -7.66 -4.82 -10.39
N PRO A 46 -6.98 -4.84 -11.55
CA PRO A 46 -5.53 -4.99 -11.75
C PRO A 46 -4.70 -3.89 -11.08
N ARG A 47 -3.53 -4.27 -10.57
CA ARG A 47 -2.48 -3.32 -10.16
C ARG A 47 -1.58 -3.09 -11.37
N MET A 48 -1.52 -1.85 -11.85
CA MET A 48 -0.63 -1.44 -12.94
C MET A 48 -0.14 -0.03 -12.62
N ASP A 49 1.11 0.30 -12.87
CA ASP A 49 1.72 1.58 -12.47
C ASP A 49 0.92 2.79 -12.99
N SER A 50 0.42 2.66 -14.20
CA SER A 50 -0.37 3.66 -14.90
C SER A 50 -1.81 3.83 -14.40
N ILE A 51 -2.31 2.95 -13.52
CA ILE A 51 -3.57 3.13 -12.78
C ILE A 51 -3.41 3.07 -11.27
N ALA A 52 -2.18 2.80 -10.81
CA ALA A 52 -1.86 2.50 -9.44
C ALA A 52 -2.23 3.67 -8.52
N ASP A 53 -2.05 4.89 -9.01
CA ASP A 53 -2.22 6.11 -8.23
C ASP A 53 -3.40 6.97 -8.69
N ILE A 54 -4.21 6.48 -9.66
CA ILE A 54 -5.43 7.19 -10.11
C ILE A 54 -6.40 7.43 -8.95
N HIS A 55 -6.44 6.54 -7.96
CA HIS A 55 -7.25 6.70 -6.76
C HIS A 55 -6.84 7.90 -5.88
N ARG A 56 -5.69 8.53 -6.15
CA ARG A 56 -5.19 9.73 -5.46
C ARG A 56 -5.53 11.03 -6.21
N LEU A 57 -6.03 10.95 -7.44
CA LEU A 57 -6.43 12.11 -8.23
C LEU A 57 -7.75 12.70 -7.69
N GLN A 58 -7.98 13.98 -7.97
CA GLN A 58 -9.19 14.66 -7.50
C GLN A 58 -10.45 14.06 -8.15
N ASP A 59 -11.59 14.16 -7.46
CA ASP A 59 -12.87 13.69 -8.00
C ASP A 59 -13.21 14.42 -9.31
N GLY A 60 -13.45 13.65 -10.38
CA GLY A 60 -13.71 14.15 -11.73
C GLY A 60 -12.57 13.95 -12.73
N GLU A 61 -11.33 13.71 -12.27
CA GLU A 61 -10.16 13.44 -13.13
C GLU A 61 -9.95 11.94 -13.41
N VAL A 62 -10.68 11.10 -12.69
CA VAL A 62 -10.55 9.65 -12.71
C VAL A 62 -11.37 9.05 -13.85
N ASP A 63 -10.79 8.98 -15.05
CA ASP A 63 -11.35 8.19 -16.16
C ASP A 63 -10.61 6.86 -16.31
N TYR A 64 -11.21 5.78 -15.76
CA TYR A 64 -10.73 4.43 -16.04
C TYR A 64 -11.17 3.92 -17.42
N SER A 65 -12.19 4.52 -18.04
CA SER A 65 -12.76 4.02 -19.30
C SER A 65 -11.74 4.13 -20.44
N LYS A 66 -11.72 3.15 -21.36
CA LYS A 66 -10.90 3.08 -22.59
C LYS A 66 -9.51 2.42 -22.49
N ARG A 67 -9.13 1.86 -21.33
CA ARG A 67 -7.88 1.09 -21.22
C ARG A 67 -8.02 -0.38 -21.61
N LYS A 68 -7.41 -0.77 -22.74
CA LYS A 68 -7.46 -2.15 -23.30
C LYS A 68 -6.84 -3.19 -22.37
N ASP A 69 -5.79 -2.83 -21.68
CA ASP A 69 -5.07 -3.68 -20.73
C ASP A 69 -5.86 -3.91 -19.44
N VAL A 70 -6.43 -2.86 -18.87
CA VAL A 70 -7.35 -2.97 -17.73
C VAL A 70 -8.56 -3.84 -18.10
N TYR A 71 -9.18 -3.58 -19.25
CA TYR A 71 -10.28 -4.40 -19.77
C TYR A 71 -9.90 -5.88 -19.86
N LYS A 72 -8.73 -6.19 -20.44
CA LYS A 72 -8.22 -7.56 -20.54
C LYS A 72 -8.12 -8.22 -19.16
N TYR A 73 -7.60 -7.52 -18.16
CA TYR A 73 -7.44 -8.10 -16.82
C TYR A 73 -8.76 -8.23 -16.05
N LEU A 74 -9.68 -7.26 -16.18
CA LEU A 74 -11.03 -7.39 -15.66
C LEU A 74 -11.76 -8.59 -16.30
N SER A 75 -11.55 -8.84 -17.59
CA SER A 75 -12.08 -10.03 -18.26
C SER A 75 -11.53 -11.35 -17.71
N LEU A 76 -10.35 -11.36 -17.07
CA LEU A 76 -9.83 -12.55 -16.39
C LEU A 76 -10.47 -12.73 -15.01
N LEU A 77 -10.63 -11.63 -14.27
CA LEU A 77 -11.28 -11.61 -12.96
C LEU A 77 -12.77 -12.02 -13.04
N SER A 78 -13.44 -11.71 -14.16
CA SER A 78 -14.83 -12.09 -14.38
C SER A 78 -15.03 -13.58 -14.67
N LYS A 79 -14.00 -14.31 -15.13
CA LYS A 79 -14.11 -15.76 -15.46
C LYS A 79 -14.36 -16.66 -14.26
N ASP A 80 -15.03 -17.78 -14.50
CA ASP A 80 -15.39 -18.75 -13.46
C ASP A 80 -14.20 -19.42 -12.77
N ASN A 81 -13.02 -19.46 -13.41
CA ASN A 81 -11.83 -20.02 -12.78
C ASN A 81 -11.18 -19.05 -11.78
N CYS A 82 -11.54 -17.75 -11.80
CA CYS A 82 -11.32 -16.85 -10.68
C CYS A 82 -12.39 -17.11 -9.62
N LYS A 83 -12.03 -17.82 -8.55
CA LYS A 83 -12.98 -18.29 -7.52
C LYS A 83 -13.23 -17.27 -6.42
N PHE A 84 -12.26 -16.44 -6.08
CA PHE A 84 -12.44 -15.38 -5.09
C PHE A 84 -11.50 -14.20 -5.35
N ILE A 85 -11.92 -13.04 -4.88
CA ILE A 85 -11.14 -11.82 -4.87
C ILE A 85 -11.23 -11.25 -3.45
N ASN A 86 -10.14 -11.23 -2.70
CA ASN A 86 -10.13 -10.73 -1.34
C ASN A 86 -9.46 -9.35 -1.31
N THR A 87 -10.06 -8.41 -0.61
CA THR A 87 -9.51 -7.08 -0.43
C THR A 87 -9.17 -6.86 1.04
N LEU A 88 -8.02 -6.25 1.32
CA LEU A 88 -7.52 -6.09 2.69
C LEU A 88 -8.31 -5.07 3.53
N SER A 89 -9.11 -4.21 2.89
CA SER A 89 -9.83 -3.14 3.57
C SER A 89 -11.11 -2.73 2.84
N LYS A 90 -11.99 -2.03 3.57
CA LYS A 90 -13.16 -1.38 2.98
C LYS A 90 -12.75 -0.27 2.00
N SER A 91 -11.68 0.47 2.30
CA SER A 91 -11.14 1.50 1.39
C SER A 91 -10.76 0.89 0.03
N ALA A 92 -10.01 -0.21 0.01
CA ALA A 92 -9.64 -0.88 -1.22
C ALA A 92 -10.85 -1.47 -1.98
N PHE A 93 -11.89 -1.93 -1.27
CA PHE A 93 -13.17 -2.30 -1.88
C PHE A 93 -13.83 -1.11 -2.58
N ASP A 94 -13.89 0.05 -1.93
CA ASP A 94 -14.57 1.24 -2.45
C ASP A 94 -13.81 1.83 -3.64
N ILE A 95 -12.48 1.87 -3.58
CA ILE A 95 -11.63 2.25 -4.72
C ILE A 95 -11.88 1.30 -5.90
N GLN A 96 -11.90 -0.02 -5.64
CA GLN A 96 -12.19 -1.01 -6.68
C GLN A 96 -13.59 -0.81 -7.30
N ASN A 97 -14.60 -0.48 -6.49
CA ASN A 97 -15.95 -0.22 -6.99
C ASN A 97 -16.02 1.03 -7.89
N LYS A 98 -15.28 2.09 -7.54
CA LYS A 98 -15.13 3.28 -8.39
C LYS A 98 -14.45 2.96 -9.72
N MET A 99 -13.49 2.02 -9.73
CA MET A 99 -12.96 1.49 -11.00
C MET A 99 -14.01 0.71 -11.78
N LEU A 100 -14.74 -0.19 -11.13
CA LEU A 100 -15.73 -1.05 -11.79
C LEU A 100 -16.94 -0.26 -12.33
N SER A 101 -17.25 0.93 -11.81
CA SER A 101 -18.29 1.79 -12.40
C SER A 101 -17.96 2.24 -13.82
N SER A 102 -16.68 2.26 -14.21
CA SER A 102 -16.24 2.54 -15.58
C SER A 102 -16.26 1.30 -16.49
N TYR A 103 -16.57 0.12 -15.95
CA TYR A 103 -16.61 -1.17 -16.65
C TYR A 103 -17.85 -2.00 -16.23
N PRO A 104 -19.06 -1.51 -16.49
CA PRO A 104 -20.31 -2.13 -16.04
C PRO A 104 -20.44 -3.60 -16.48
N GLU A 105 -19.90 -3.98 -17.63
CA GLU A 105 -19.91 -5.34 -18.18
C GLU A 105 -19.20 -6.38 -17.32
N PHE A 106 -18.26 -5.96 -16.46
CA PHE A 106 -17.55 -6.85 -15.53
C PHE A 106 -17.97 -6.67 -14.07
N SER A 107 -18.68 -5.57 -13.76
CA SER A 107 -19.01 -5.14 -12.40
C SER A 107 -19.58 -6.27 -11.56
N ASP A 108 -20.69 -6.87 -12.00
CA ASP A 108 -21.43 -7.82 -11.16
C ASP A 108 -20.66 -9.14 -10.99
N ALA A 109 -20.08 -9.65 -12.08
CA ALA A 109 -19.27 -10.87 -12.07
C ALA A 109 -18.07 -10.76 -11.11
N ILE A 110 -17.44 -9.59 -11.04
CA ILE A 110 -16.29 -9.34 -10.17
C ILE A 110 -16.76 -9.05 -8.73
N LYS A 111 -17.73 -8.14 -8.52
CA LYS A 111 -18.22 -7.76 -7.18
C LYS A 111 -18.75 -8.96 -6.40
N ASN A 112 -19.43 -9.89 -7.06
CA ASN A 112 -19.94 -11.10 -6.42
C ASN A 112 -18.83 -11.99 -5.85
N LYS A 113 -17.60 -11.89 -6.38
CA LYS A 113 -16.41 -12.61 -5.90
C LYS A 113 -15.61 -11.82 -4.88
N ILE A 114 -15.87 -10.52 -4.71
CA ILE A 114 -15.11 -9.69 -3.78
C ILE A 114 -15.56 -9.95 -2.34
N ARG A 115 -14.60 -10.20 -1.43
CA ARG A 115 -14.83 -10.22 0.02
C ARG A 115 -13.78 -9.37 0.73
N ILE A 116 -14.20 -8.58 1.71
CA ILE A 116 -13.28 -7.85 2.57
C ILE A 116 -12.71 -8.85 3.59
N LYS A 117 -11.39 -9.03 3.56
CA LYS A 117 -10.64 -9.92 4.44
C LYS A 117 -9.43 -9.16 4.97
N HIS A 118 -9.56 -8.64 6.18
CA HIS A 118 -8.46 -7.98 6.86
C HIS A 118 -7.30 -8.95 7.09
N PRO A 119 -6.04 -8.47 7.04
CA PRO A 119 -4.89 -9.27 7.41
C PRO A 119 -5.10 -9.93 8.78
N PRO A 120 -4.72 -11.20 8.95
CA PRO A 120 -4.82 -11.86 10.24
C PRO A 120 -3.91 -11.15 11.25
N GLN A 121 -4.51 -10.46 12.21
CA GLN A 121 -3.79 -9.83 13.30
C GLN A 121 -4.05 -10.63 14.57
N ARG A 122 -2.98 -11.05 15.25
CA ARG A 122 -3.11 -11.63 16.59
C ARG A 122 -3.71 -10.57 17.50
N ILE A 123 -4.84 -10.89 18.13
CA ILE A 123 -5.41 -10.04 19.15
C ILE A 123 -4.51 -10.19 20.38
N ASN A 124 -3.57 -9.27 20.51
CA ASN A 124 -2.82 -9.14 21.75
C ASN A 124 -3.75 -8.42 22.74
N LEU A 125 -4.41 -9.19 23.60
CA LEU A 125 -5.07 -8.65 24.78
C LEU A 125 -3.98 -8.16 25.71
N PHE A 126 -3.61 -6.91 25.58
CA PHE A 126 -2.71 -6.28 26.53
C PHE A 126 -3.51 -6.07 27.82
N ASP A 127 -3.07 -6.68 28.92
CA ASP A 127 -3.38 -6.14 30.23
C ASP A 127 -2.94 -4.68 30.19
N LYS A 128 -3.89 -3.74 30.27
CA LYS A 128 -3.60 -2.31 30.35
C LYS A 128 -2.84 -2.06 31.66
N LYS A 129 -1.53 -2.33 31.64
CA LYS A 129 -0.60 -1.76 32.60
C LYS A 129 -0.47 -0.31 32.19
N ILE A 130 -1.36 0.52 32.73
CA ILE A 130 -1.18 1.96 32.71
C ILE A 130 0.07 2.21 33.55
N ASN A 131 1.22 2.32 32.89
CA ASN A 131 2.41 2.83 33.54
C ASN A 131 2.16 4.31 33.81
N ASN A 132 2.11 4.70 35.08
CA ASN A 132 2.15 6.10 35.51
C ASN A 132 3.58 6.65 35.31
N SER A 133 4.03 6.65 34.06
CA SER A 133 5.30 7.26 33.66
C SER A 133 5.11 8.76 33.58
N GLU A 134 6.04 9.52 34.17
CA GLU A 134 6.11 10.98 34.02
C GLU A 134 6.52 11.38 32.57
N THR A 135 7.04 10.42 31.80
CA THR A 135 7.46 10.58 30.40
C THR A 135 6.44 9.94 29.45
N LEU A 136 6.04 10.67 28.41
CA LEU A 136 5.19 10.19 27.33
C LEU A 136 6.06 9.54 26.23
N ASN A 137 5.84 8.25 25.98
CA ASN A 137 6.60 7.49 24.98
C ASN A 137 5.84 7.43 23.65
N PHE A 138 6.49 7.93 22.59
CA PHE A 138 6.07 7.83 21.21
C PHE A 138 6.92 6.79 20.47
N ILE A 139 6.31 6.14 19.48
CA ILE A 139 7.00 5.21 18.61
C ILE A 139 6.58 5.40 17.15
N PHE A 140 7.56 5.51 16.26
CA PHE A 140 7.40 5.43 14.82
C PHE A 140 8.01 4.11 14.33
N VAL A 141 7.27 3.34 13.54
CA VAL A 141 7.75 2.08 12.96
C VAL A 141 7.48 2.07 11.46
N GLY A 142 8.55 2.16 10.67
CA GLY A 142 8.48 2.20 9.22
C GLY A 142 9.82 1.97 8.56
N ASN A 143 10.00 0.79 7.95
CA ASN A 143 11.24 0.43 7.24
C ASN A 143 11.69 1.48 6.22
N ASP A 144 10.79 2.00 5.39
CA ASP A 144 11.12 3.08 4.45
C ASP A 144 10.86 4.43 5.15
N PHE A 145 11.81 4.88 5.97
CA PHE A 145 11.64 5.98 6.93
C PHE A 145 11.10 7.26 6.27
N TYR A 146 11.83 7.81 5.28
CA TYR A 146 11.44 9.05 4.61
C TYR A 146 10.11 8.92 3.88
N ARG A 147 9.91 7.83 3.14
CA ARG A 147 8.66 7.58 2.40
C ARG A 147 7.41 7.49 3.31
N LYS A 148 7.58 7.02 4.55
CA LYS A 148 6.48 6.79 5.49
C LYS A 148 6.19 7.98 6.42
N GLY A 149 6.80 9.13 6.17
CA GLY A 149 6.58 10.33 6.98
C GLY A 149 7.52 10.45 8.18
N GLY A 150 8.62 9.70 8.21
CA GLY A 150 9.53 9.68 9.34
C GLY A 150 10.24 11.02 9.56
N ALA A 151 10.61 11.71 8.47
CA ALA A 151 11.24 13.02 8.55
C ALA A 151 10.27 14.08 9.07
N GLU A 152 9.01 14.04 8.65
CA GLU A 152 7.94 14.93 9.09
C GLU A 152 7.65 14.75 10.58
N VAL A 153 7.74 13.52 11.09
CA VAL A 153 7.69 13.27 12.54
C VAL A 153 8.85 13.97 13.25
N ILE A 154 10.08 13.84 12.75
CA ILE A 154 11.25 14.52 13.34
C ILE A 154 11.07 16.04 13.36
N LEU A 155 10.71 16.64 12.23
CA LEU A 155 10.50 18.08 12.11
C LEU A 155 9.38 18.57 13.04
N ALA A 156 8.30 17.82 13.17
CA ALA A 156 7.21 18.18 14.07
C ALA A 156 7.67 18.22 15.53
N PHE A 157 8.44 17.23 15.97
CA PHE A 157 8.96 17.21 17.35
C PHE A 157 10.00 18.30 17.58
N ASP A 158 10.91 18.52 16.63
CA ASP A 158 11.92 19.58 16.72
C ASP A 158 11.28 20.97 16.83
N SER A 159 10.26 21.25 16.00
CA SER A 159 9.48 22.49 16.08
C SER A 159 8.79 22.64 17.43
N LEU A 160 8.08 21.61 17.92
CA LEU A 160 7.35 21.68 19.18
C LEU A 160 8.28 21.88 20.40
N ILE A 161 9.49 21.31 20.35
CA ILE A 161 10.51 21.52 21.38
C ILE A 161 11.05 22.94 21.31
N SER A 162 11.43 23.39 20.11
CA SER A 162 11.99 24.72 19.88
C SER A 162 11.01 25.84 20.25
N ASP A 163 9.72 25.61 20.01
CA ASP A 163 8.63 26.53 20.35
C ASP A 163 8.24 26.46 21.85
N GLY A 164 8.87 25.57 22.62
CA GLY A 164 8.60 25.39 24.06
C GLY A 164 7.23 24.79 24.37
N VAL A 165 6.53 24.23 23.37
CA VAL A 165 5.22 23.59 23.53
C VAL A 165 5.37 22.27 24.29
N ILE A 166 6.46 21.53 24.04
CA ILE A 166 6.79 20.29 24.76
C ILE A 166 8.20 20.35 25.31
N SER A 167 8.39 19.75 26.50
CA SER A 167 9.71 19.60 27.11
C SER A 167 10.35 18.28 26.67
N PRO A 168 11.61 18.28 26.19
CA PRO A 168 12.35 17.07 25.87
C PRO A 168 12.44 16.08 27.04
N ARG A 169 12.39 16.57 28.29
CA ARG A 169 12.47 15.72 29.49
C ARG A 169 11.22 14.87 29.74
N ASN A 170 10.10 15.28 29.18
CA ASN A 170 8.79 14.66 29.44
C ASN A 170 8.32 13.77 28.29
N ILE A 171 9.14 13.60 27.25
CA ILE A 171 8.81 12.81 26.08
C ILE A 171 9.97 11.88 25.73
N ASN A 172 9.65 10.78 25.06
CA ASN A 172 10.63 9.91 24.43
C ASN A 172 10.10 9.52 23.05
N LEU A 173 10.90 9.70 22.00
CA LEU A 173 10.52 9.34 20.63
C LEU A 173 11.41 8.19 20.15
N ASN A 174 10.80 7.02 19.95
CA ASN A 174 11.50 5.83 19.47
C ASN A 174 11.23 5.66 17.97
N ILE A 175 12.29 5.61 17.16
CA ILE A 175 12.18 5.50 15.70
C ILE A 175 12.79 4.17 15.26
N VAL A 176 11.99 3.39 14.52
CA VAL A 176 12.39 2.12 13.95
C VAL A 176 12.19 2.18 12.44
N GLY A 177 13.27 2.37 11.69
CA GLY A 177 13.26 2.49 10.24
C GLY A 177 14.66 2.53 9.63
N ASP A 178 14.74 2.46 8.30
CA ASP A 178 15.99 2.58 7.55
C ASP A 178 16.10 3.98 6.94
N ILE A 179 17.02 4.78 7.50
CA ILE A 179 17.32 6.14 7.04
C ILE A 179 18.07 6.15 5.70
N ASN A 180 18.60 5.03 5.21
CA ASN A 180 19.27 5.02 3.91
C ASN A 180 18.27 5.01 2.75
N LYS A 181 16.99 4.77 3.03
CA LYS A 181 15.92 4.73 2.03
C LYS A 181 15.31 6.11 1.77
N LYS A 182 16.10 6.92 1.07
CA LYS A 182 15.82 8.33 0.76
C LYS A 182 14.86 8.53 -0.42
N THR A 183 14.79 7.57 -1.35
CA THR A 183 13.90 7.68 -2.51
C THR A 183 12.42 7.52 -2.12
N ASN A 184 11.61 8.52 -2.45
CA ASN A 184 10.17 8.51 -2.26
C ASN A 184 9.46 8.56 -3.62
N TYR A 185 9.09 7.39 -4.15
CA TYR A 185 8.43 7.30 -5.45
C TYR A 185 7.13 8.11 -5.56
N VAL A 186 6.49 8.46 -4.43
CA VAL A 186 5.25 9.26 -4.41
C VAL A 186 5.53 10.71 -4.82
N LEU A 187 6.73 11.22 -4.54
CA LEU A 187 7.12 12.59 -4.89
C LEU A 187 7.47 12.75 -6.38
N GLY A 188 7.62 11.65 -7.13
CA GLY A 188 7.97 11.70 -8.55
C GLY A 188 9.26 12.49 -8.79
N GLY A 189 9.19 13.55 -9.60
CA GLY A 189 10.34 14.41 -9.89
C GLY A 189 10.73 15.39 -8.76
N PHE A 190 9.94 15.49 -7.70
CA PHE A 190 10.13 16.43 -6.59
C PHE A 190 10.75 15.72 -5.38
N GLN A 191 11.81 14.94 -5.60
CA GLN A 191 12.52 14.27 -4.51
C GLN A 191 13.15 15.28 -3.55
N ASP A 192 13.20 14.92 -2.27
CA ASP A 192 13.98 15.65 -1.28
C ASP A 192 15.48 15.58 -1.65
N ASN A 193 16.23 16.62 -1.24
CA ASN A 193 17.64 16.77 -1.56
C ASN A 193 18.56 16.34 -0.39
N ASP A 194 19.86 16.26 -0.66
CA ASP A 194 20.85 15.87 0.34
C ASP A 194 20.85 16.80 1.56
N ASP A 195 20.69 18.11 1.36
CA ASP A 195 20.59 19.10 2.45
C ASP A 195 19.43 18.78 3.41
N PHE A 196 18.27 18.38 2.88
CA PHE A 196 17.12 17.97 3.69
C PHE A 196 17.45 16.71 4.49
N PHE A 197 18.04 15.69 3.86
CA PHE A 197 18.37 14.45 4.55
C PHE A 197 19.40 14.67 5.66
N GLU A 198 20.47 15.41 5.38
CA GLU A 198 21.50 15.77 6.37
C GLU A 198 20.91 16.58 7.53
N GLY A 199 19.99 17.50 7.25
CA GLY A 199 19.27 18.25 8.28
C GLY A 199 18.47 17.35 9.22
N ILE A 200 17.71 16.39 8.68
CA ILE A 200 16.95 15.42 9.49
C ILE A 200 17.87 14.52 10.30
N GLU A 201 18.94 14.00 9.69
CA GLU A 201 19.91 13.13 10.36
C GLU A 201 20.62 13.86 11.50
N LYS A 202 20.93 15.15 11.32
CA LYS A 202 21.50 15.98 12.37
C LYS A 202 20.55 16.15 13.56
N ILE A 203 19.27 16.46 13.32
CA ILE A 203 18.27 16.56 14.39
C ILE A 203 18.16 15.23 15.14
N ILE A 204 18.11 14.10 14.43
CA ILE A 204 18.07 12.77 15.04
C ILE A 204 19.28 12.55 15.97
N ILE A 205 20.49 12.89 15.53
CA ILE A 205 21.70 12.74 16.34
C ILE A 205 21.65 13.65 17.58
N GLU A 206 21.18 14.88 17.43
CA GLU A 206 21.07 15.85 18.54
C GLU A 206 20.00 15.43 19.57
N MET A 207 18.95 14.74 19.13
CA MET A 207 17.88 14.21 19.99
C MET A 207 18.23 12.88 20.69
N ILE A 208 19.33 12.22 20.33
CA ILE A 208 19.77 10.93 20.90
C ILE A 208 20.51 11.10 22.26
N ILE A 209 20.68 12.32 22.75
CA ILE A 209 21.37 12.65 24.02
C ILE A 209 20.35 13.00 25.12
#